data_AF-A0A7D4E0R8-F1
#
_entry.id   AF-A0A7D4E0R8-F1
#
_cell.length_a   1.000
_cell.length_b   1.000
_cell.length_c   1.000
_cell.angle_alpha   90.00
_cell.angle_beta   90.00
_cell.angle_gamma   90.00
#
_symmetry.space_group_name_H-M   'P 1'
#
loop_
_entity.id
_entity.type
_entity.pdbx_description
1 polymer ?
#
loop_
_entity_poly.entity_id
_entity_poly.type
_entity_poly.pdbx_seq_one_letter_code
_entity_poly.pdbx_strand_id
1 'polypeptide(L)'
;MSYIWYRRGVVQELDDGNTKIKLKVGLQQRPTAAPEEENAAAGADKKMASARARSGQASMTLLGLLHYLWTEAGFNAWAPSMNGKRSVGLVHYHLLRVASSTFAGRVRLSSNLVIAATAADRQQAALNRAKSTEAMNRRRRLVAVAPLAQYQPGMEAAGRLPIMGFHGIPHLTLSAEDWEVLQRSFMAEINGWMSGDTVIAIAQTDVPTPAAGSMKARVVDLALMTVTPQWIPVDSGYEAAVVAALVAAERRFEKPLRFDAGTEQVFPDFWLRDRSEIVPMEVWGLTDPDYVARKEQKIAHYDEKYGPGKWWQWDAAAGAPIPPFP
;
A
#
# COMPACT_ATOMS: atom_id res chain seq x y z
N MET A 1 -11.77 5.66 11.24
CA MET A 1 -11.98 5.41 9.79
C MET A 1 -13.08 4.36 9.65
N SER A 2 -14.09 4.50 8.78
CA SER A 2 -15.18 3.50 8.74
C SER A 2 -14.87 2.38 7.74
N TYR A 3 -14.53 1.17 8.24
CA TYR A 3 -14.16 -0.02 7.45
C TYR A 3 -15.35 -0.77 6.83
N ILE A 4 -16.35 -0.04 6.32
CA ILE A 4 -17.68 -0.56 5.95
C ILE A 4 -17.64 -1.63 4.84
N TRP A 5 -16.59 -1.65 4.01
CA TRP A 5 -16.48 -2.55 2.86
C TRP A 5 -16.02 -3.97 3.21
N TYR A 6 -15.34 -4.14 4.34
CA TYR A 6 -14.92 -5.46 4.74
C TYR A 6 -16.07 -6.23 5.39
N ARG A 7 -16.07 -7.56 5.22
CA ARG A 7 -16.95 -8.41 6.04
C ARG A 7 -16.63 -8.16 7.52
N ARG A 8 -17.65 -8.25 8.37
CA ARG A 8 -17.50 -8.13 9.82
C ARG A 8 -16.34 -9.00 10.32
N GLY A 9 -15.43 -8.41 11.09
CA GLY A 9 -14.29 -9.10 11.70
C GLY A 9 -13.04 -9.19 10.83
N VAL A 10 -13.01 -8.61 9.62
CA VAL A 10 -11.78 -8.47 8.84
C VAL A 10 -10.92 -7.34 9.37
N VAL A 11 -11.52 -6.20 9.72
CA VAL A 11 -10.90 -5.15 10.52
C VAL A 11 -11.74 -5.00 11.78
N GLN A 12 -11.11 -5.13 12.93
CA GLN A 12 -11.77 -5.06 14.23
C GLN A 12 -10.91 -4.24 15.18
N GLU A 13 -11.45 -3.12 15.62
CA GLU A 13 -10.93 -2.40 16.79
C GLU A 13 -11.26 -3.23 18.04
N LEU A 14 -10.27 -3.41 18.90
CA LEU A 14 -10.37 -4.15 20.16
C LEU A 14 -10.52 -3.16 21.32
N ASP A 15 -11.06 -3.62 22.44
CA ASP A 15 -11.34 -2.78 23.60
C ASP A 15 -10.09 -2.13 24.23
N ASP A 16 -8.91 -2.69 23.96
CA ASP A 16 -7.61 -2.20 24.42
C ASP A 16 -6.96 -1.18 23.45
N GLY A 17 -7.69 -0.75 22.42
CA GLY A 17 -7.22 0.18 21.39
C GLY A 17 -6.33 -0.45 20.31
N ASN A 18 -6.13 -1.78 20.34
CA ASN A 18 -5.44 -2.48 19.26
C ASN A 18 -6.38 -2.77 18.09
N THR A 19 -5.81 -2.97 16.90
CA THR A 19 -6.57 -3.32 15.69
C THR A 19 -6.24 -4.73 15.24
N LYS A 20 -7.25 -5.53 14.93
CA LYS A 20 -7.09 -6.87 14.36
C LYS A 20 -7.48 -6.87 12.89
N ILE A 21 -6.56 -7.33 12.04
CA ILE A 21 -6.70 -7.45 10.60
C ILE A 21 -6.65 -8.92 10.17
N LYS A 22 -7.55 -9.32 9.28
CA LYS A 22 -7.51 -10.63 8.63
C LYS A 22 -6.88 -10.50 7.24
N LEU A 23 -5.68 -11.04 7.06
CA LEU A 23 -4.99 -11.07 5.77
C LEU A 23 -5.43 -12.26 4.91
N LYS A 24 -5.30 -12.13 3.58
CA LYS A 24 -5.57 -13.22 2.62
C LYS A 24 -4.67 -14.43 2.90
N VAL A 25 -3.38 -14.17 3.12
CA VAL A 25 -2.41 -15.18 3.54
C VAL A 25 -2.08 -14.95 5.01
N GLY A 26 -2.33 -15.96 5.87
CA GLY A 26 -2.05 -15.85 7.30
C GLY A 26 -0.55 -15.85 7.60
N LEU A 27 -0.13 -15.17 8.68
CA LEU A 27 1.29 -15.07 9.05
C LEU A 27 1.89 -16.38 9.62
N GLN A 28 1.06 -17.28 10.13
CA GLN A 28 1.50 -18.60 10.57
C GLN A 28 1.38 -19.58 9.40
N GLN A 29 2.47 -20.21 8.99
CA GLN A 29 2.37 -21.34 8.06
C GLN A 29 1.85 -22.55 8.85
N ARG A 30 0.68 -23.06 8.47
CA ARG A 30 0.22 -24.35 8.98
C ARG A 30 1.10 -25.45 8.37
N PRO A 31 1.47 -26.50 9.13
CA PRO A 31 2.07 -27.68 8.53
C PRO A 31 1.14 -28.18 7.43
N THR A 32 1.65 -28.37 6.22
CA THR A 32 0.98 -29.23 5.24
C THR A 32 1.06 -30.63 5.81
N ALA A 33 -0.07 -31.17 6.28
CA ALA A 33 -0.19 -32.61 6.42
C ALA A 33 -0.09 -33.22 5.01
N ALA A 34 0.58 -34.37 4.88
CA ALA A 34 0.50 -35.20 3.67
C ALA A 34 -0.98 -35.56 3.42
N PRO A 35 -1.38 -35.82 2.15
CA PRO A 35 -2.80 -35.88 1.80
C PRO A 35 -3.43 -37.14 2.37
N GLU A 36 -4.38 -36.96 3.29
CA GLU A 36 -5.51 -37.89 3.38
C GLU A 36 -6.52 -37.45 2.31
N GLU A 37 -6.94 -38.43 1.52
CA GLU A 37 -7.76 -38.27 0.33
C GLU A 37 -9.15 -37.63 0.62
N GLU A 38 -9.72 -37.07 -0.46
CA GLU A 38 -11.09 -36.58 -0.62
C GLU A 38 -11.44 -35.16 -0.14
N ASN A 39 -11.08 -34.19 -0.98
CA ASN A 39 -12.06 -33.64 -1.93
C ASN A 39 -11.34 -32.87 -3.05
N ALA A 40 -11.16 -33.55 -4.18
CA ALA A 40 -10.66 -32.97 -5.40
C ALA A 40 -11.81 -32.30 -6.17
N ALA A 41 -11.66 -31.00 -6.43
CA ALA A 41 -12.09 -30.39 -7.68
C ALA A 41 -11.24 -29.15 -7.92
N ALA A 42 -10.08 -29.35 -8.57
CA ALA A 42 -9.39 -28.31 -9.30
C ALA A 42 -9.89 -28.35 -10.74
N GLY A 43 -10.52 -27.25 -11.18
CA GLY A 43 -10.88 -26.97 -12.55
C GLY A 43 -10.84 -25.47 -12.73
N ALA A 44 -9.77 -24.98 -13.37
CA ALA A 44 -9.64 -23.59 -13.74
C ALA A 44 -10.70 -23.23 -14.78
N ASP A 45 -11.43 -22.15 -14.54
CA ASP A 45 -11.99 -21.33 -15.61
C ASP A 45 -12.00 -19.87 -15.17
N LYS A 46 -11.23 -19.06 -15.90
CA LYS A 46 -11.33 -17.60 -15.90
C LYS A 46 -12.74 -17.23 -16.36
N LYS A 47 -13.62 -16.85 -15.43
CA LYS A 47 -14.84 -16.13 -15.78
C LYS A 47 -14.73 -14.69 -15.35
N MET A 48 -14.81 -13.83 -16.38
CA MET A 48 -15.11 -12.41 -16.27
C MET A 48 -16.17 -12.17 -15.21
N ALA A 49 -15.86 -11.29 -14.26
CA ALA A 49 -16.80 -10.88 -13.23
C ALA A 49 -17.96 -10.13 -13.88
N SER A 50 -19.09 -10.81 -14.03
CA SER A 50 -20.38 -10.13 -14.16
C SER A 50 -20.77 -9.57 -12.81
N ALA A 51 -21.32 -8.35 -12.83
CA ALA A 51 -21.77 -7.62 -11.66
C ALA A 51 -22.75 -8.48 -10.82
N ARG A 52 -22.30 -8.83 -9.60
CA ARG A 52 -23.18 -9.33 -8.54
C ARG A 52 -22.89 -8.54 -7.27
N ALA A 53 -23.87 -7.75 -6.86
CA ALA A 53 -23.82 -6.96 -5.63
C ALA A 53 -23.75 -7.87 -4.38
N ARG A 54 -22.99 -7.37 -3.39
CA ARG A 54 -22.90 -7.74 -1.97
C ARG A 54 -22.29 -9.11 -1.62
N SER A 55 -20.96 -9.13 -1.60
CA SER A 55 -20.26 -9.71 -0.45
C SER A 55 -18.99 -8.90 -0.20
N GLY A 56 -18.89 -8.20 0.94
CA GLY A 56 -17.69 -7.45 1.28
C GLY A 56 -16.44 -8.34 1.24
N GLN A 57 -15.25 -7.72 1.16
CA GLN A 57 -14.00 -8.50 1.05
C GLN A 57 -13.77 -9.33 2.33
N ALA A 58 -13.44 -10.62 2.19
CA ALA A 58 -13.34 -11.57 3.31
C ALA A 58 -11.98 -11.55 4.05
N SER A 59 -11.06 -10.72 3.57
CA SER A 59 -9.71 -10.48 4.09
C SER A 59 -9.19 -9.18 3.49
N MET A 60 -8.21 -8.52 4.11
CA MET A 60 -7.47 -7.37 3.58
C MET A 60 -6.37 -7.83 2.62
N THR A 61 -6.17 -7.10 1.51
CA THR A 61 -5.03 -7.30 0.60
C THR A 61 -3.75 -6.71 1.19
N LEU A 62 -2.58 -7.00 0.60
CA LEU A 62 -1.36 -6.32 1.02
C LEU A 62 -1.37 -4.82 0.70
N LEU A 63 -1.98 -4.38 -0.39
CA LEU A 63 -2.13 -2.96 -0.67
C LEU A 63 -3.03 -2.29 0.37
N GLY A 64 -4.14 -2.92 0.74
CA GLY A 64 -5.01 -2.47 1.83
C GLY A 64 -4.27 -2.39 3.17
N LEU A 65 -3.39 -3.36 3.46
CA LEU A 65 -2.52 -3.32 4.64
C LEU A 65 -1.47 -2.21 4.55
N LEU A 66 -0.93 -1.90 3.38
CA LEU A 66 0.01 -0.80 3.22
C LEU A 66 -0.68 0.56 3.39
N HIS A 67 -1.88 0.72 2.84
CA HIS A 67 -2.74 1.88 3.09
C HIS A 67 -3.05 2.04 4.59
N TYR A 68 -3.32 0.91 5.26
CA TYR A 68 -3.22 0.58 6.69
C TYR A 68 -2.47 1.55 7.63
N LEU A 69 -1.37 1.01 8.18
CA LEU A 69 -0.11 1.27 7.51
C LEU A 69 0.22 2.75 7.46
N TRP A 70 0.18 3.28 6.25
CA TRP A 70 0.48 4.64 5.91
C TRP A 70 -0.43 5.65 6.59
N THR A 71 -1.73 5.34 6.66
CA THR A 71 -2.73 6.25 7.20
C THR A 71 -2.61 6.38 8.71
N GLU A 72 -2.54 5.25 9.42
CA GLU A 72 -2.34 5.26 10.88
C GLU A 72 -0.98 5.85 11.30
N ALA A 73 0.01 5.78 10.40
CA ALA A 73 1.30 6.42 10.60
C ALA A 73 1.30 7.93 10.27
N GLY A 74 0.25 8.44 9.63
CA GLY A 74 0.09 9.84 9.23
C GLY A 74 0.89 10.23 7.98
N PHE A 75 1.38 9.27 7.20
CA PHE A 75 2.12 9.54 5.96
C PHE A 75 1.22 9.91 4.78
N ASN A 76 -0.09 9.77 4.92
CA ASN A 76 -1.06 10.24 3.93
C ASN A 76 -1.43 11.74 4.11
N ALA A 77 -0.97 12.39 5.18
CA ALA A 77 -1.17 13.82 5.43
C ALA A 77 0.13 14.61 5.22
N TRP A 78 0.02 15.92 4.97
CA TRP A 78 1.16 16.83 4.83
C TRP A 78 0.92 18.18 5.50
N ALA A 79 1.99 18.76 6.03
CA ALA A 79 2.05 20.15 6.43
C ALA A 79 3.45 20.71 6.16
N PRO A 80 3.63 22.03 5.90
CA PRO A 80 4.92 22.63 5.58
C PRO A 80 6.02 22.35 6.61
N SER A 81 5.63 22.29 7.90
CA SER A 81 6.54 21.95 9.00
C SER A 81 7.22 20.57 8.88
N MET A 82 6.76 19.70 7.97
CA MET A 82 7.33 18.37 7.71
C MET A 82 8.40 18.37 6.61
N ASN A 83 8.64 19.51 5.94
CA ASN A 83 9.59 19.59 4.84
C ASN A 83 10.99 19.09 5.24
N GLY A 84 11.58 18.20 4.43
CA GLY A 84 12.88 17.58 4.67
C GLY A 84 12.96 16.59 5.85
N LYS A 85 11.86 16.33 6.58
CA LYS A 85 11.91 15.48 7.80
C LYS A 85 11.62 14.01 7.54
N ARG A 86 10.90 13.69 6.46
CA ARG A 86 10.50 12.31 6.15
C ARG A 86 11.64 11.55 5.47
N SER A 87 11.89 10.34 5.97
CA SER A 87 12.94 9.46 5.51
C SER A 87 12.55 8.00 5.74
N VAL A 88 13.28 7.07 5.13
CA VAL A 88 13.13 5.62 5.38
C VAL A 88 13.19 5.30 6.88
N GLY A 89 14.09 5.94 7.62
CA GLY A 89 14.22 5.73 9.07
C GLY A 89 12.98 6.17 9.85
N LEU A 90 12.36 7.29 9.46
CA LEU A 90 11.13 7.78 10.08
C LEU A 90 9.93 6.88 9.72
N VAL A 91 9.85 6.44 8.45
CA VAL A 91 8.84 5.47 8.00
C VAL A 91 8.97 4.18 8.81
N HIS A 92 10.18 3.63 8.95
CA HIS A 92 10.42 2.44 9.77
C HIS A 92 9.87 2.61 11.19
N TYR A 93 10.21 3.71 11.86
CA TYR A 93 9.78 3.97 13.24
C TYR A 93 8.25 4.02 13.37
N HIS A 94 7.59 4.82 12.52
CA HIS A 94 6.14 5.01 12.60
C HIS A 94 5.36 3.76 12.19
N LEU A 95 5.76 3.07 11.12
CA LEU A 95 5.11 1.82 10.71
C LEU A 95 5.27 0.73 11.77
N LEU A 96 6.44 0.63 12.42
CA LEU A 96 6.65 -0.35 13.49
C LEU A 96 5.78 -0.03 14.72
N ARG A 97 5.54 1.25 15.02
CA ARG A 97 4.64 1.68 16.10
C ARG A 97 3.20 1.24 15.81
N VAL A 98 2.68 1.52 14.62
CA VAL A 98 1.34 1.05 14.19
C VAL A 98 1.28 -0.48 14.21
N ALA A 99 2.29 -1.16 13.70
CA ALA A 99 2.35 -2.62 13.68
C ALA A 99 2.41 -3.23 15.09
N SER A 100 2.87 -2.49 16.09
CA SER A 100 2.92 -2.93 17.48
C SER A 100 1.55 -2.89 18.15
N SER A 101 0.61 -2.07 17.69
CA SER A 101 -0.80 -2.09 18.10
C SER A 101 -1.70 -2.85 17.12
N THR A 102 -1.13 -3.54 16.13
CA THR A 102 -1.89 -4.26 15.10
C THR A 102 -1.65 -5.76 15.17
N PHE A 103 -2.71 -6.56 15.06
CA PHE A 103 -2.69 -8.01 15.00
C PHE A 103 -3.10 -8.52 13.63
N ALA A 104 -2.38 -9.51 13.11
CA ALA A 104 -2.83 -10.35 12.00
C ALA A 104 -3.23 -11.73 12.55
N GLY A 105 -4.53 -11.98 12.69
CA GLY A 105 -5.03 -13.16 13.42
C GLY A 105 -4.70 -13.07 14.91
N ARG A 106 -3.84 -13.95 15.42
CA ARG A 106 -3.37 -13.96 16.82
C ARG A 106 -1.94 -13.43 16.99
N VAL A 107 -1.31 -13.04 15.90
CA VAL A 107 0.10 -12.64 15.87
C VAL A 107 0.18 -11.13 15.77
N ARG A 108 0.98 -10.50 16.65
CA ARG A 108 1.26 -9.06 16.57
C ARG A 108 2.08 -8.79 15.30
N LEU A 109 1.62 -7.87 14.46
CA LEU A 109 2.21 -7.61 13.15
C LEU A 109 3.68 -7.19 13.29
N SER A 110 4.03 -6.42 14.32
CA SER A 110 5.41 -5.99 14.57
C SER A 110 6.41 -7.13 14.73
N SER A 111 5.97 -8.33 15.16
CA SER A 111 6.81 -9.52 15.29
C SER A 111 7.21 -10.14 13.94
N ASN A 112 6.49 -9.81 12.87
CA ASN A 112 6.65 -10.40 11.54
C ASN A 112 6.88 -9.36 10.44
N LEU A 113 6.77 -8.08 10.77
CA LEU A 113 7.04 -6.96 9.88
C LEU A 113 8.54 -6.61 9.91
N VAL A 114 9.19 -6.72 8.76
CA VAL A 114 10.56 -6.24 8.51
C VAL A 114 10.49 -5.04 7.57
N ILE A 115 11.20 -3.96 7.88
CA ILE A 115 11.11 -2.69 7.15
C ILE A 115 12.51 -2.26 6.75
N ALA A 116 12.66 -1.67 5.55
CA ALA A 116 13.93 -1.15 5.07
C ALA A 116 14.69 -0.39 6.17
N ALA A 117 15.99 -0.65 6.28
CA ALA A 117 16.89 -0.03 7.22
C ALA A 117 17.96 0.76 6.46
N THR A 118 18.36 1.91 7.00
CA THR A 118 19.28 2.85 6.34
C THR A 118 20.73 2.38 6.33
N ALA A 119 21.12 1.50 7.26
CA ALA A 119 22.47 0.92 7.33
C ALA A 119 22.47 -0.43 8.07
N ALA A 120 23.50 -1.23 7.82
CA ALA A 120 23.64 -2.61 8.33
C ALA A 120 23.97 -2.72 9.83
N ASP A 121 24.64 -1.71 10.38
CA ASP A 121 25.11 -1.62 11.76
C ASP A 121 24.09 -0.95 12.69
N ARG A 122 22.99 -0.42 12.15
CA ARG A 122 21.92 0.20 12.91
C ARG A 122 21.07 -0.85 13.61
N GLN A 123 20.47 -0.44 14.73
CA GLN A 123 19.49 -1.23 15.50
C GLN A 123 18.36 -1.80 14.62
N GLN A 124 17.92 -1.06 13.60
CA GLN A 124 16.87 -1.48 12.67
C GLN A 124 17.24 -2.76 11.90
N ALA A 125 18.49 -2.86 11.42
CA ALA A 125 18.98 -4.04 10.72
C ALA A 125 19.12 -5.25 11.65
N ALA A 126 19.56 -5.02 12.90
CA ALA A 126 19.60 -6.06 13.93
C ALA A 126 18.19 -6.59 14.26
N LEU A 127 17.19 -5.71 14.39
CA LEU A 127 15.80 -6.08 14.60
C LEU A 127 15.22 -6.89 13.43
N ASN A 128 15.51 -6.51 12.19
CA ASN A 128 15.09 -7.28 11.01
C ASN A 128 15.69 -8.70 11.01
N ARG A 129 17.00 -8.83 11.33
CA ARG A 129 17.67 -10.15 11.45
C ARG A 129 17.05 -11.02 12.54
N ALA A 130 16.80 -10.44 13.71
CA ALA A 130 16.19 -11.15 14.83
C ALA A 130 14.78 -11.66 14.49
N LYS A 131 13.95 -10.80 13.88
CA LYS A 131 12.60 -11.19 13.42
C LYS A 131 12.65 -12.29 12.36
N SER A 132 13.60 -12.22 11.43
CA SER A 132 13.75 -13.24 10.37
C SER A 132 14.15 -14.59 10.94
N THR A 133 15.07 -14.59 11.90
CA THR A 133 15.50 -15.80 12.62
C THR A 133 14.35 -16.40 13.42
N GLU A 134 13.59 -15.56 14.15
CA GLU A 134 12.43 -16.01 14.92
C GLU A 134 11.31 -16.54 14.02
N ALA A 135 11.09 -15.91 12.86
CA ALA A 135 10.12 -16.37 11.88
C ALA A 135 10.48 -17.74 11.32
N MET A 136 11.76 -18.00 11.03
CA MET A 136 12.24 -19.34 10.68
C MET A 136 11.96 -20.35 11.80
N ASN A 137 12.38 -20.05 13.03
CA ASN A 137 12.25 -20.96 14.17
C ASN A 137 10.78 -21.30 14.49
N ARG A 138 9.87 -20.34 14.30
CA ARG A 138 8.42 -20.51 14.58
C ARG A 138 7.59 -20.84 13.35
N ARG A 139 8.21 -21.09 12.19
CA ARG A 139 7.52 -21.33 10.91
C ARG A 139 6.48 -20.25 10.59
N ARG A 140 6.89 -18.99 10.71
CA ARG A 140 6.08 -17.83 10.38
C ARG A 140 6.55 -17.18 9.08
N ARG A 141 5.59 -16.63 8.34
CA ARG A 141 5.81 -15.77 7.20
C ARG A 141 6.23 -14.38 7.67
N LEU A 142 7.01 -13.68 6.87
CA LEU A 142 7.29 -12.26 7.07
C LEU A 142 6.39 -11.41 6.18
N VAL A 143 6.22 -10.15 6.59
CA VAL A 143 5.79 -9.06 5.72
C VAL A 143 6.96 -8.10 5.64
N ALA A 144 7.46 -7.84 4.44
CA ALA A 144 8.54 -6.91 4.17
C ALA A 144 7.98 -5.62 3.56
N VAL A 145 8.39 -4.46 4.06
CA VAL A 145 8.06 -3.14 3.48
C VAL A 145 9.35 -2.40 3.18
N ALA A 146 9.57 -2.05 1.92
CA ALA A 146 10.76 -1.33 1.49
C ALA A 146 10.49 -0.54 0.21
N PRO A 147 11.15 0.61 -0.01
CA PRO A 147 11.20 1.18 -1.34
C PRO A 147 11.94 0.23 -2.30
N LEU A 148 11.54 0.22 -3.56
CA LEU A 148 12.34 -0.41 -4.60
C LEU A 148 13.70 0.31 -4.72
N ALA A 149 14.74 -0.45 -5.05
CA ALA A 149 16.04 0.12 -5.39
C ALA A 149 15.93 0.96 -6.67
N GLN A 150 16.81 1.93 -6.87
CA GLN A 150 16.83 2.70 -8.12
C GLN A 150 16.91 1.74 -9.32
N TYR A 151 16.02 1.95 -10.31
CA TYR A 151 15.93 1.09 -11.48
C TYR A 151 17.25 1.04 -12.26
N GLN A 152 17.63 -0.17 -12.69
CA GLN A 152 18.66 -0.41 -13.68
C GLN A 152 18.16 -1.49 -14.65
N PRO A 153 18.48 -1.41 -15.95
CA PRO A 153 18.05 -2.41 -16.92
C PRO A 153 18.42 -3.84 -16.50
N GLY A 154 17.48 -4.77 -16.62
CA GLY A 154 17.67 -6.17 -16.27
C GLY A 154 17.33 -6.54 -14.81
N MET A 155 16.94 -5.58 -13.97
CA MET A 155 16.49 -5.86 -12.60
C MET A 155 15.22 -6.73 -12.57
N GLU A 156 14.34 -6.59 -13.55
CA GLU A 156 13.15 -7.41 -13.80
C GLU A 156 13.48 -8.90 -13.99
N ALA A 157 14.66 -9.23 -14.51
CA ALA A 157 15.11 -10.60 -14.76
C ALA A 157 16.00 -11.16 -13.65
N ALA A 158 16.22 -10.42 -12.55
CA ALA A 158 17.19 -10.78 -11.51
C ALA A 158 16.73 -11.93 -10.58
N GLY A 159 15.51 -12.45 -10.74
CA GLY A 159 14.95 -13.52 -9.91
C GLY A 159 14.71 -13.12 -8.45
N ARG A 160 14.64 -11.82 -8.15
CA ARG A 160 14.47 -11.26 -6.81
C ARG A 160 13.75 -9.92 -6.86
N LEU A 161 13.10 -9.55 -5.76
CA LEU A 161 12.53 -8.20 -5.61
C LEU A 161 13.66 -7.17 -5.35
N PRO A 162 13.84 -6.16 -6.21
CA PRO A 162 14.91 -5.19 -6.07
C PRO A 162 14.53 -4.13 -5.03
N ILE A 163 14.92 -4.32 -3.78
CA ILE A 163 14.63 -3.38 -2.67
C ILE A 163 15.87 -2.60 -2.23
N MET A 164 15.69 -1.34 -1.82
CA MET A 164 16.72 -0.58 -1.10
C MET A 164 16.65 -0.85 0.42
N GLY A 165 17.77 -0.60 1.12
CA GLY A 165 17.81 -0.75 2.58
C GLY A 165 17.53 -2.18 3.06
N PHE A 166 17.97 -3.18 2.28
CA PHE A 166 17.73 -4.61 2.50
C PHE A 166 18.37 -5.17 3.79
N HIS A 167 19.01 -4.35 4.61
CA HIS A 167 19.78 -4.79 5.77
C HIS A 167 18.92 -5.55 6.78
N GLY A 168 19.25 -6.83 6.96
CA GLY A 168 18.55 -7.77 7.83
C GLY A 168 17.22 -8.31 7.29
N ILE A 169 16.78 -7.86 6.12
CA ILE A 169 15.66 -8.45 5.39
C ILE A 169 16.18 -9.67 4.62
N PRO A 170 15.49 -10.83 4.63
CA PRO A 170 15.90 -11.97 3.80
C PRO A 170 15.93 -11.61 2.32
N HIS A 171 16.80 -12.25 1.55
CA HIS A 171 16.78 -12.13 0.09
C HIS A 171 15.42 -12.61 -0.43
N LEU A 172 14.63 -11.65 -0.95
CA LEU A 172 13.27 -11.88 -1.43
C LEU A 172 13.32 -12.42 -2.86
N THR A 173 13.20 -13.74 -3.01
CA THR A 173 13.21 -14.38 -4.33
C THR A 173 11.84 -14.25 -4.99
N LEU A 174 11.83 -13.93 -6.28
CA LEU A 174 10.63 -13.69 -7.07
C LEU A 174 10.79 -14.41 -8.41
N SER A 175 9.82 -15.25 -8.77
CA SER A 175 9.86 -15.99 -10.04
C SER A 175 9.52 -15.06 -11.22
N ALA A 176 9.89 -15.47 -12.44
CA ALA A 176 9.53 -14.73 -13.65
C ALA A 176 7.99 -14.64 -13.83
N GLU A 177 7.27 -15.72 -13.50
CA GLU A 177 5.81 -15.74 -13.54
C GLU A 177 5.20 -14.74 -12.53
N ASP A 178 5.69 -14.73 -11.29
CA ASP A 178 5.24 -13.77 -10.28
C ASP A 178 5.55 -12.32 -10.70
N TRP A 179 6.69 -12.09 -11.37
CA TRP A 179 7.04 -10.79 -11.93
C TRP A 179 6.06 -10.36 -13.03
N GLU A 180 5.71 -11.24 -13.96
CA GLU A 180 4.72 -10.95 -15.01
C GLU A 180 3.32 -10.65 -14.44
N VAL A 181 2.92 -11.36 -13.38
CA VAL A 181 1.68 -11.08 -12.64
C VAL A 181 1.75 -9.70 -11.98
N LEU A 182 2.86 -9.36 -11.34
CA LEU A 182 3.09 -8.04 -10.75
C LEU A 182 3.02 -6.95 -11.81
N GLN A 183 3.72 -7.12 -12.94
CA GLN A 183 3.76 -6.15 -14.04
C GLN A 183 2.38 -5.86 -14.62
N ARG A 184 1.53 -6.88 -14.77
CA ARG A 184 0.16 -6.67 -15.23
C ARG A 184 -0.72 -5.95 -14.20
N SER A 185 -0.48 -6.19 -12.92
CA SER A 185 -1.34 -5.67 -11.84
C SER A 185 -0.93 -4.27 -11.37
N PHE A 186 0.35 -3.92 -11.49
CA PHE A 186 0.96 -2.67 -11.03
C PHE A 186 1.79 -2.02 -12.14
N MET A 187 1.24 -2.00 -13.35
CA MET A 187 1.91 -1.47 -14.55
C MET A 187 2.27 0.00 -14.38
N ALA A 188 1.38 0.80 -13.77
CA ALA A 188 1.61 2.22 -13.55
C ALA A 188 2.78 2.46 -12.58
N GLU A 189 2.83 1.74 -11.48
CA GLU A 189 3.90 1.81 -10.48
C GLU A 189 5.24 1.34 -11.07
N ILE A 190 5.24 0.26 -11.86
CA ILE A 190 6.46 -0.23 -12.50
C ILE A 190 6.98 0.77 -13.54
N ASN A 191 6.10 1.35 -14.35
CA ASN A 191 6.50 2.40 -15.29
C ASN A 191 7.03 3.65 -14.57
N GLY A 192 6.39 4.05 -13.46
CA GLY A 192 6.87 5.12 -12.60
C GLY A 192 8.25 4.82 -12.03
N TRP A 193 8.45 3.61 -11.49
CA TRP A 193 9.74 3.16 -10.98
C TRP A 193 10.85 3.20 -12.04
N MET A 194 10.56 2.72 -13.26
CA MET A 194 11.48 2.80 -14.40
C MET A 194 11.79 4.24 -14.81
N SER A 195 10.86 5.17 -14.56
CA SER A 195 11.01 6.61 -14.82
C SER A 195 11.65 7.39 -13.67
N GLY A 196 11.98 6.71 -12.55
CA GLY A 196 12.65 7.30 -11.39
C GLY A 196 11.74 7.64 -10.21
N ASP A 197 10.44 7.32 -10.27
CA ASP A 197 9.55 7.51 -9.13
C ASP A 197 9.93 6.59 -7.97
N THR A 198 9.66 7.06 -6.75
CA THR A 198 9.82 6.22 -5.55
C THR A 198 8.61 5.31 -5.42
N VAL A 199 8.85 4.00 -5.46
CA VAL A 199 7.80 2.99 -5.31
C VAL A 199 8.05 2.16 -4.07
N ILE A 200 7.03 2.05 -3.21
CA ILE A 200 7.06 1.23 -2.01
C ILE A 200 6.51 -0.15 -2.34
N ALA A 201 7.29 -1.18 -2.06
CA ALA A 201 6.85 -2.56 -2.13
C ALA A 201 6.44 -3.08 -0.74
N ILE A 202 5.32 -3.79 -0.69
CA ILE A 202 4.93 -4.63 0.44
C ILE A 202 4.85 -6.08 -0.03
N ALA A 203 5.70 -6.94 0.54
CA ALA A 203 5.82 -8.34 0.14
C ALA A 203 5.52 -9.25 1.32
N GLN A 204 4.62 -10.22 1.13
CA GLN A 204 4.48 -11.33 2.08
C GLN A 204 5.29 -12.52 1.59
N THR A 205 5.98 -13.20 2.50
CA THR A 205 6.90 -14.28 2.16
C THR A 205 6.39 -15.66 2.59
N ASP A 206 7.08 -16.72 2.17
CA ASP A 206 7.10 -17.97 2.91
C ASP A 206 8.01 -17.89 4.15
N VAL A 207 8.24 -19.03 4.81
CA VAL A 207 9.11 -19.08 5.97
C VAL A 207 10.55 -18.86 5.52
N PRO A 208 11.27 -17.87 6.09
CA PRO A 208 12.67 -17.64 5.74
C PRO A 208 13.53 -18.88 5.98
N THR A 209 14.49 -19.11 5.09
CA THR A 209 15.45 -20.22 5.18
C THR A 209 16.90 -19.71 5.12
N PRO A 210 17.87 -20.40 5.72
CA PRO A 210 19.28 -20.01 5.63
C PRO A 210 19.79 -20.01 4.18
N ALA A 211 20.63 -19.04 3.83
CA ALA A 211 21.29 -18.95 2.52
C ALA A 211 22.64 -18.21 2.65
N ALA A 212 23.76 -18.92 2.46
CA ALA A 212 25.12 -18.39 2.35
C ALA A 212 25.41 -17.11 3.19
N GLY A 213 25.37 -17.22 4.52
CA GLY A 213 25.67 -16.10 5.44
C GLY A 213 24.52 -15.10 5.66
N SER A 214 23.36 -15.34 5.05
CA SER A 214 22.12 -14.56 5.17
C SER A 214 20.90 -15.50 5.24
N MET A 215 19.71 -14.94 5.04
CA MET A 215 18.46 -15.69 4.86
C MET A 215 17.87 -15.37 3.48
N LYS A 216 17.04 -16.28 2.96
CA LYS A 216 16.20 -16.05 1.79
C LYS A 216 14.75 -16.42 2.10
N ALA A 217 13.81 -15.80 1.40
CA ALA A 217 12.40 -16.14 1.48
C ALA A 217 11.75 -15.88 0.12
N ARG A 218 10.86 -16.77 -0.30
CA ARG A 218 10.10 -16.60 -1.54
C ARG A 218 8.91 -15.69 -1.29
N VAL A 219 8.73 -14.72 -2.17
CA VAL A 219 7.53 -13.87 -2.16
C VAL A 219 6.32 -14.71 -2.56
N VAL A 220 5.21 -14.57 -1.82
CA VAL A 220 3.96 -15.29 -2.06
C VAL A 220 2.78 -14.38 -2.39
N ASP A 221 2.91 -13.10 -2.05
CA ASP A 221 1.97 -12.04 -2.38
C ASP A 221 2.74 -10.71 -2.33
N LEU A 222 2.41 -9.77 -3.21
CA LEU A 222 3.16 -8.53 -3.43
C LEU A 222 2.22 -7.43 -3.90
N ALA A 223 2.42 -6.21 -3.38
CA ALA A 223 1.80 -5.01 -3.90
C ALA A 223 2.79 -3.86 -3.96
N LEU A 224 2.53 -2.91 -4.86
CA LEU A 224 3.30 -1.69 -5.05
C LEU A 224 2.42 -0.46 -4.77
N MET A 225 3.05 0.63 -4.35
CA MET A 225 2.41 1.93 -4.14
C MET A 225 3.42 3.03 -4.45
N THR A 226 3.14 3.86 -5.46
CA THR A 226 3.98 5.03 -5.78
C THR A 226 3.82 6.09 -4.70
N VAL A 227 4.93 6.73 -4.32
CA VAL A 227 4.95 7.86 -3.39
C VAL A 227 5.75 9.02 -3.95
N THR A 228 5.30 10.22 -3.65
CA THR A 228 6.04 11.47 -3.93
C THR A 228 7.28 11.61 -3.03
N PRO A 229 8.18 12.57 -3.28
CA PRO A 229 9.31 12.86 -2.38
C PRO A 229 8.88 13.19 -0.93
N GLN A 230 7.66 13.67 -0.73
CA GLN A 230 7.05 13.92 0.57
C GLN A 230 6.45 12.67 1.22
N TRP A 231 6.64 11.49 0.62
CA TRP A 231 6.08 10.20 1.04
C TRP A 231 4.55 10.14 1.01
N ILE A 232 3.91 11.03 0.24
CA ILE A 232 2.45 10.98 0.00
C ILE A 232 2.20 9.96 -1.11
N PRO A 233 1.36 8.93 -0.88
CA PRO A 233 0.95 8.01 -1.94
C PRO A 233 0.28 8.72 -3.09
N VAL A 234 0.42 8.23 -4.32
CA VAL A 234 -0.27 8.76 -5.49
C VAL A 234 -0.60 7.62 -6.45
N ASP A 235 -1.76 7.74 -7.09
CA ASP A 235 -2.29 6.75 -8.04
C ASP A 235 -2.04 7.18 -9.49
N SER A 236 -1.59 8.43 -9.72
CA SER A 236 -1.25 8.94 -11.06
C SER A 236 -0.20 10.06 -11.03
N GLY A 237 0.41 10.32 -12.18
CA GLY A 237 1.31 11.48 -12.36
C GLY A 237 0.61 12.83 -12.19
N TYR A 238 -0.70 12.91 -12.49
CA TYR A 238 -1.48 14.13 -12.26
C TYR A 238 -1.65 14.41 -10.76
N GLU A 239 -1.93 13.39 -9.96
CA GLU A 239 -1.94 13.55 -8.50
C GLU A 239 -0.57 13.96 -7.96
N ALA A 240 0.52 13.40 -8.48
CA ALA A 240 1.87 13.81 -8.11
C ALA A 240 2.13 15.29 -8.43
N ALA A 241 1.62 15.79 -9.56
CA ALA A 241 1.70 17.21 -9.92
C ALA A 241 0.89 18.09 -8.96
N VAL A 242 -0.30 17.66 -8.53
CA VAL A 242 -1.09 18.39 -7.51
C VAL A 242 -0.37 18.41 -6.17
N VAL A 243 0.22 17.28 -5.73
CA VAL A 243 1.03 17.24 -4.50
C VAL A 243 2.19 18.22 -4.60
N ALA A 244 2.93 18.22 -5.71
CA ALA A 244 4.05 19.14 -5.92
C ALA A 244 3.60 20.61 -5.85
N ALA A 245 2.49 20.95 -6.49
CA ALA A 245 1.92 22.30 -6.45
C ALA A 245 1.43 22.69 -5.04
N LEU A 246 0.76 21.79 -4.31
CA LEU A 246 0.31 22.03 -2.93
C LEU A 246 1.48 22.23 -1.98
N VAL A 247 2.57 21.45 -2.13
CA VAL A 247 3.79 21.59 -1.35
C VAL A 247 4.47 22.93 -1.65
N ALA A 248 4.58 23.32 -2.92
CA ALA A 248 5.17 24.60 -3.32
C ALA A 248 4.36 25.80 -2.81
N ALA A 249 3.04 25.67 -2.73
CA ALA A 249 2.14 26.66 -2.15
C ALA A 249 2.03 26.58 -0.62
N GLU A 250 2.89 25.79 0.05
CA GLU A 250 2.94 25.60 1.50
C GLU A 250 1.58 25.23 2.13
N ARG A 251 0.78 24.44 1.41
CA ARG A 251 -0.55 24.02 1.87
C ARG A 251 -0.49 22.83 2.84
N ARG A 252 -1.53 22.70 3.67
CA ARG A 252 -1.78 21.49 4.48
C ARG A 252 -2.86 20.66 3.82
N PHE A 253 -2.60 19.38 3.59
CA PHE A 253 -3.54 18.50 2.92
C PHE A 253 -3.42 17.05 3.39
N GLU A 254 -4.37 16.21 2.97
CA GLU A 254 -4.39 14.78 3.23
C GLU A 254 -4.95 14.02 2.03
N LYS A 255 -4.28 12.94 1.60
CA LYS A 255 -4.83 11.98 0.64
C LYS A 255 -5.55 10.87 1.39
N PRO A 256 -6.89 10.74 1.30
CA PRO A 256 -7.58 9.60 1.89
C PRO A 256 -7.21 8.32 1.11
N LEU A 257 -6.85 7.26 1.82
CA LEU A 257 -6.57 5.95 1.22
C LEU A 257 -7.76 5.01 1.41
N ARG A 258 -7.97 4.13 0.42
CA ARG A 258 -9.21 3.35 0.32
C ARG A 258 -9.23 2.05 1.13
N PHE A 259 -8.09 1.50 1.57
CA PHE A 259 -8.02 0.19 2.25
C PHE A 259 -8.87 -0.91 1.57
N ASP A 260 -8.66 -1.15 0.28
CA ASP A 260 -9.47 -2.05 -0.57
C ASP A 260 -10.94 -1.64 -0.83
N ALA A 261 -11.40 -0.48 -0.35
CA ALA A 261 -12.73 0.01 -0.67
C ALA A 261 -12.88 0.21 -2.18
N GLY A 262 -13.96 -0.38 -2.74
CA GLY A 262 -14.31 -0.24 -4.14
C GLY A 262 -14.70 1.19 -4.52
N THR A 263 -15.03 1.38 -5.79
CA THR A 263 -15.40 2.68 -6.38
C THR A 263 -16.77 3.20 -5.92
N GLU A 264 -17.54 2.40 -5.17
CA GLU A 264 -18.87 2.77 -4.66
C GLU A 264 -18.83 3.89 -3.60
N GLN A 265 -17.71 4.07 -2.91
CA GLN A 265 -17.49 5.26 -2.07
C GLN A 265 -16.71 6.33 -2.83
N VAL A 266 -17.26 7.54 -2.80
CA VAL A 266 -16.61 8.74 -3.31
C VAL A 266 -15.65 9.25 -2.23
N PHE A 267 -14.36 9.05 -2.48
CA PHE A 267 -13.28 9.73 -1.79
C PHE A 267 -12.65 10.72 -2.78
N PRO A 268 -12.42 11.97 -2.37
CA PRO A 268 -11.60 12.89 -3.15
C PRO A 268 -10.16 12.41 -3.14
N ASP A 269 -9.39 12.85 -4.12
CA ASP A 269 -7.97 12.54 -4.17
C ASP A 269 -7.22 13.25 -3.05
N PHE A 270 -7.66 14.45 -2.66
CA PHE A 270 -7.13 15.16 -1.50
C PHE A 270 -8.20 15.90 -0.70
N TRP A 271 -7.88 16.14 0.57
CA TRP A 271 -8.53 17.09 1.45
C TRP A 271 -7.58 18.23 1.72
N LEU A 272 -8.00 19.47 1.46
CA LEU A 272 -7.30 20.65 1.93
C LEU A 272 -7.68 20.92 3.39
N ARG A 273 -6.67 21.10 4.25
CA ARG A 273 -6.80 21.07 5.72
C ARG A 273 -6.39 22.38 6.40
N ASP A 274 -6.01 23.41 5.63
CA ASP A 274 -5.58 24.73 6.15
C ASP A 274 -6.64 25.82 6.01
N ARG A 275 -7.90 25.42 5.81
CA ARG A 275 -9.07 26.29 5.74
C ARG A 275 -9.98 26.05 6.94
N SER A 276 -10.90 26.97 7.20
CA SER A 276 -11.91 26.82 8.26
C SER A 276 -12.83 25.61 8.02
N GLU A 277 -13.12 25.32 6.76
CA GLU A 277 -13.83 24.12 6.31
C GLU A 277 -12.86 23.23 5.54
N ILE A 278 -13.01 21.91 5.64
CA ILE A 278 -12.22 20.95 4.85
C ILE A 278 -12.71 21.05 3.40
N VAL A 279 -11.79 21.25 2.45
CA VAL A 279 -12.14 21.36 1.02
C VAL A 279 -11.75 20.06 0.29
N PRO A 280 -12.70 19.31 -0.30
CA PRO A 280 -12.37 18.18 -1.16
C PRO A 280 -11.70 18.65 -2.44
N MET A 281 -10.74 17.86 -2.94
CA MET A 281 -9.99 18.13 -4.17
C MET A 281 -9.98 16.87 -5.03
N GLU A 282 -10.38 17.00 -6.30
CA GLU A 282 -10.48 15.87 -7.23
C GLU A 282 -9.73 16.16 -8.54
N VAL A 283 -9.05 15.14 -9.06
CA VAL A 283 -8.19 15.21 -10.25
C VAL A 283 -8.75 14.32 -11.35
N TRP A 284 -9.18 14.92 -12.46
CA TRP A 284 -9.71 14.18 -13.60
C TRP A 284 -8.61 13.82 -14.59
N GLY A 285 -8.11 12.59 -14.52
CA GLY A 285 -6.97 12.13 -15.32
C GLY A 285 -7.27 11.20 -16.50
N LEU A 286 -8.51 10.70 -16.62
CA LEU A 286 -8.90 9.71 -17.64
C LEU A 286 -10.01 10.26 -18.55
N THR A 287 -10.09 9.72 -19.76
CA THR A 287 -11.05 10.14 -20.80
C THR A 287 -11.96 9.01 -21.28
N ASP A 288 -11.87 7.81 -20.68
CA ASP A 288 -12.70 6.70 -21.13
C ASP A 288 -14.19 6.91 -20.78
N PRO A 289 -15.13 6.33 -21.56
CA PRO A 289 -16.56 6.58 -21.38
C PRO A 289 -17.11 6.23 -20.00
N ASP A 290 -16.62 5.14 -19.40
CA ASP A 290 -17.04 4.72 -18.05
C ASP A 290 -16.55 5.72 -17.00
N TYR A 291 -15.38 6.33 -17.20
CA TYR A 291 -14.84 7.38 -16.37
C TYR A 291 -15.66 8.68 -16.46
N VAL A 292 -16.08 9.08 -17.67
CA VAL A 292 -16.91 10.28 -17.86
C VAL A 292 -18.25 10.16 -17.11
N ALA A 293 -18.92 9.01 -17.21
CA ALA A 293 -20.15 8.77 -16.46
C ALA A 293 -19.94 8.82 -14.93
N ARG A 294 -18.80 8.32 -14.43
CA ARG A 294 -18.44 8.43 -13.01
C ARG A 294 -18.09 9.85 -12.58
N LYS A 295 -17.47 10.65 -13.46
CA LYS A 295 -17.16 12.05 -13.20
C LYS A 295 -18.43 12.85 -12.89
N GLU A 296 -19.48 12.70 -13.70
CA GLU A 296 -20.77 13.35 -13.46
C GLU A 296 -21.40 12.92 -12.13
N GLN A 297 -21.37 11.63 -11.79
CA GLN A 297 -21.87 11.11 -10.51
C GLN A 297 -21.11 11.68 -9.32
N LYS A 298 -19.78 11.76 -9.41
CA LYS A 298 -18.93 12.35 -8.37
C LYS A 298 -19.17 13.86 -8.21
N ILE A 299 -19.30 14.60 -9.32
CA ILE A 299 -19.66 16.03 -9.30
C ILE A 299 -20.97 16.23 -8.54
N ALA A 300 -22.02 15.49 -8.91
CA ALA A 300 -23.32 15.57 -8.23
C ALA A 300 -23.20 15.23 -6.73
N HIS A 301 -22.43 14.20 -6.38
CA HIS A 301 -22.16 13.85 -4.99
C HIS A 301 -21.46 14.98 -4.22
N TYR A 302 -20.45 15.62 -4.82
CA TYR A 302 -19.72 16.71 -4.18
C TYR A 302 -20.59 17.96 -4.01
N ASP A 303 -21.38 18.31 -5.02
CA ASP A 303 -22.31 19.43 -4.97
C ASP A 303 -23.39 19.22 -3.92
N GLU A 304 -23.94 18.01 -3.80
CA GLU A 304 -24.92 17.65 -2.77
C GLU A 304 -24.31 17.71 -1.37
N LYS A 305 -23.10 17.15 -1.19
CA LYS A 305 -22.50 16.95 0.13
C LYS A 305 -21.80 18.20 0.68
N TYR A 306 -21.11 18.96 -0.16
CA TYR A 306 -20.32 20.13 0.24
C TYR A 306 -20.95 21.44 -0.21
N GLY A 307 -21.81 21.42 -1.22
CA GLY A 307 -22.38 22.60 -1.85
C GLY A 307 -21.68 22.95 -3.16
N PRO A 308 -22.41 23.45 -4.17
CA PRO A 308 -21.81 23.89 -5.44
C PRO A 308 -20.70 24.92 -5.22
N GLY A 309 -19.54 24.67 -5.83
CA GLY A 309 -18.36 25.55 -5.73
C GLY A 309 -17.60 25.50 -4.40
N LYS A 310 -17.97 24.61 -3.47
CA LYS A 310 -17.27 24.40 -2.18
C LYS A 310 -16.24 23.27 -2.21
N TRP A 311 -15.87 22.82 -3.39
CA TRP A 311 -14.86 21.79 -3.62
C TRP A 311 -14.03 22.16 -4.85
N TRP A 312 -12.79 21.68 -4.90
CA TRP A 312 -11.84 21.99 -5.97
C TRP A 312 -11.75 20.81 -6.94
N GLN A 313 -11.56 21.12 -8.22
CA GLN A 313 -11.32 20.12 -9.25
C GLN A 313 -10.32 20.58 -10.28
N TRP A 314 -9.62 19.64 -10.89
CA TRP A 314 -8.76 19.87 -12.04
C TRP A 314 -9.02 18.85 -13.15
N ASP A 315 -9.32 19.34 -14.35
CA ASP A 315 -9.46 18.51 -15.55
C ASP A 315 -8.12 18.37 -16.28
N ALA A 316 -7.26 17.50 -15.75
CA ALA A 316 -5.93 17.26 -16.29
C ALA A 316 -5.98 16.61 -17.69
N ALA A 317 -6.98 15.75 -17.92
CA ALA A 317 -7.21 15.08 -19.19
C ALA A 317 -7.51 16.05 -20.34
N ALA A 318 -8.11 17.22 -20.05
CA ALA A 318 -8.34 18.28 -21.02
C ALA A 318 -7.08 19.13 -21.34
N GLY A 319 -5.93 18.83 -20.73
CA GLY A 319 -4.69 19.60 -20.89
C GLY A 319 -4.73 20.98 -20.23
N ALA A 320 -5.71 21.24 -19.36
CA ALA A 320 -5.80 22.49 -18.61
C ALA A 320 -4.68 22.60 -17.57
N PRO A 321 -4.16 23.80 -17.28
CA PRO A 321 -3.25 23.99 -16.15
C PRO A 321 -3.95 23.72 -14.82
N ILE A 322 -3.18 23.41 -13.77
CA ILE A 322 -3.70 23.27 -12.40
C ILE A 322 -4.38 24.60 -11.99
N PRO A 323 -5.69 24.60 -11.66
CA PRO A 323 -6.38 25.80 -11.22
C PRO A 323 -5.82 26.32 -9.89
N PRO A 324 -5.93 27.63 -9.59
CA PRO A 324 -5.54 28.18 -8.29
C PRO A 324 -6.18 27.40 -7.13
N PHE A 325 -5.39 27.14 -6.09
CA PHE A 325 -5.91 26.50 -4.88
C PHE A 325 -6.79 27.48 -4.08
N PRO A 326 -7.90 27.01 -3.50
CA PRO A 326 -8.89 27.87 -2.86
C PRO A 326 -8.41 28.52 -1.57
#